data_AF-A0A9D9LU53-F1
#
_entry.id   AF-A0A9D9LU53-F1
#
_cell.length_a   1.000
_cell.length_b   1.000
_cell.length_c   1.000
_cell.angle_alpha   90.00
_cell.angle_beta   90.00
_cell.angle_gamma   90.00
#
_symmetry.space_group_name_H-M   'P 1'
#
loop_
_entity.id
_entity.type
_entity.pdbx_description
1 polymer ?
#
loop_
_entity_poly.entity_id
_entity_poly.type
_entity_poly.pdbx_seq_one_letter_code
_entity_poly.pdbx_strand_id
1 'polypeptide(L)' 'MLNFLLGLIFRKEVDVMAMAYAMLIIKGKKSFNDVPERLKEQVKEILGDLDCGFFVEG' A
#
# COMPACT_ATOMS: atom_id res chain seq x y z
N MET A 1 -1.58 -5.94 -25.88
CA MET A 1 -1.13 -4.52 -25.91
C MET A 1 -2.00 -3.58 -25.06
N LEU A 2 -3.31 -3.86 -24.83
CA LEU A 2 -4.16 -3.02 -23.96
C LEU A 2 -3.79 -3.00 -22.46
N ASN A 3 -3.25 -4.09 -21.89
CA ASN A 3 -2.91 -4.15 -20.46
C ASN A 3 -1.87 -3.10 -20.02
N PHE A 4 -1.01 -2.66 -20.94
CA PHE A 4 0.03 -1.69 -20.63
C PHE A 4 -0.53 -0.27 -20.45
N LEU A 5 -1.52 0.11 -21.28
CA LEU A 5 -2.22 1.39 -21.19
C LEU A 5 -3.14 1.44 -19.96
N LEU A 6 -3.79 0.31 -19.62
CA LEU A 6 -4.60 0.20 -18.39
C LEU A 6 -3.74 0.39 -17.14
N GLY A 7 -2.58 -0.26 -17.05
CA GLY A 7 -1.65 -0.08 -15.92
C GLY A 7 -1.19 1.38 -15.74
N LEU A 8 -1.07 2.15 -16.83
CA LEU A 8 -0.71 3.56 -16.80
C LEU A 8 -1.77 4.45 -16.15
N ILE A 9 -3.05 4.19 -16.41
CA ILE A 9 -4.17 4.98 -15.88
C ILE A 9 -4.47 4.58 -14.43
N PHE A 10 -4.36 3.29 -14.10
CA PHE A 10 -4.67 2.77 -12.76
C PHE A 10 -3.58 3.06 -11.71
N ARG A 11 -2.39 3.55 -12.10
CA ARG A 11 -1.30 3.82 -11.13
C ARG A 11 -1.68 4.79 -10.02
N LYS A 12 -2.37 5.89 -10.35
CA LYS A 12 -2.81 6.87 -9.34
C LYS A 12 -3.79 6.29 -8.32
N GLU A 13 -4.74 5.46 -8.77
CA GLU A 13 -5.72 4.79 -7.90
C GLU A 13 -5.02 3.81 -6.95
N VAL A 14 -4.02 3.09 -7.46
CA VAL A 14 -3.20 2.12 -6.72
C VAL A 14 -2.43 2.83 -5.59
N ASP A 15 -1.82 3.99 -5.87
CA ASP A 15 -1.08 4.77 -4.86
C ASP A 15 -1.99 5.30 -3.74
N VAL A 16 -3.17 5.81 -4.10
CA VAL A 16 -4.17 6.26 -3.11
C VAL A 16 -4.64 5.11 -2.23
N MET A 17 -4.85 3.92 -2.81
CA MET A 17 -5.21 2.73 -2.05
C MET A 17 -4.09 2.29 -1.11
N ALA A 18 -2.83 2.27 -1.55
CA ALA A 18 -1.69 1.95 -0.69
C ALA A 18 -1.60 2.92 0.51
N MET A 19 -1.76 4.23 0.27
CA MET A 19 -1.74 5.23 1.34
C MET A 19 -2.91 5.06 2.32
N ALA A 20 -4.11 4.71 1.82
CA ALA A 20 -5.25 4.39 2.68
C ALA A 20 -4.97 3.16 3.57
N TYR A 21 -4.38 2.10 3.03
CA TYR A 21 -3.98 0.92 3.81
C TYR A 21 -2.92 1.26 4.86
N ALA A 22 -1.87 2.00 4.51
CA ALA A 22 -0.86 2.46 5.46
C ALA A 22 -1.49 3.24 6.62
N MET A 23 -2.41 4.18 6.33
CA MET A 23 -3.15 4.89 7.37
C MET A 23 -4.03 3.98 8.23
N LEU A 24 -4.71 2.99 7.64
CA LEU A 24 -5.54 2.05 8.39
C LEU A 24 -4.70 1.17 9.32
N ILE A 25 -3.48 0.82 8.91
CA ILE A 25 -2.51 0.07 9.72
C ILE A 25 -2.01 0.91 10.89
N ILE A 26 -1.56 2.16 10.62
CA ILE A 26 -1.13 3.10 11.68
C ILE A 26 -2.24 3.32 12.71
N LYS A 27 -3.50 3.36 12.27
CA LYS A 27 -4.68 3.50 13.14
C LYS A 27 -5.10 2.20 13.84
N GLY A 28 -4.40 1.09 13.62
CA GLY A 28 -4.70 -0.23 14.22
C GLY A 28 -6.01 -0.86 13.73
N LYS A 29 -6.56 -0.40 12.60
CA LYS A 29 -7.81 -0.94 12.03
C LYS A 29 -7.60 -2.14 11.12
N LYS A 30 -6.39 -2.30 10.59
CA LYS A 30 -5.95 -3.35 9.68
C LYS A 30 -4.55 -3.80 10.05
N SER A 31 -4.20 -5.05 9.78
CA SER A 31 -2.81 -5.54 9.85
C SER A 31 -2.17 -5.47 8.45
N PHE A 32 -0.84 -5.48 8.39
CA PHE A 32 -0.11 -5.59 7.13
C PHE A 32 -0.49 -6.85 6.34
N ASN A 33 -0.92 -7.92 7.02
CA ASN A 33 -1.42 -9.15 6.40
C ASN A 33 -2.72 -8.94 5.61
N ASP A 34 -3.50 -7.90 5.89
CA ASP A 34 -4.73 -7.56 5.17
C ASP A 34 -4.47 -6.79 3.86
N VAL A 35 -3.20 -6.44 3.60
CA VAL A 35 -2.82 -5.68 2.41
C VAL A 35 -2.74 -6.64 1.22
N PRO A 36 -3.42 -6.35 0.10
CA PRO A 36 -3.29 -7.13 -1.13
C PRO A 36 -1.83 -7.22 -1.59
N GLU A 37 -1.41 -8.38 -2.11
CA GLU A 37 -0.01 -8.64 -2.51
C GLU A 37 0.57 -7.56 -3.44
N ARG A 38 -0.25 -7.04 -4.36
CA ARG A 38 0.12 -5.98 -5.31
C ARG A 38 0.42 -4.63 -4.66
N LEU A 39 -0.06 -4.38 -3.45
CA LEU A 39 0.11 -3.13 -2.70
C LEU A 39 1.11 -3.27 -1.55
N LYS A 40 1.49 -4.48 -1.14
CA LYS A 40 2.36 -4.72 0.03
C LYS A 40 3.67 -3.96 -0.07
N GLU A 41 4.29 -3.94 -1.24
CA GLU A 41 5.58 -3.27 -1.44
C GLU A 41 5.44 -1.74 -1.30
N GLN A 42 4.42 -1.15 -1.91
CA GLN A 42 4.12 0.28 -1.78
C GLN A 42 3.71 0.67 -0.35
N VAL A 43 2.91 -0.16 0.33
CA VAL A 43 2.52 0.09 1.72
C VAL A 43 3.73 0.00 2.63
N LYS A 44 4.65 -0.94 2.39
CA LYS A 44 5.91 -1.05 3.14
C LYS A 44 6.80 0.18 2.95
N GLU A 45 6.91 0.69 1.73
CA GLU A 45 7.63 1.93 1.43
C GLU A 45 7.01 3.13 2.15
N ILE A 46 5.69 3.34 2.02
CA ILE A 46 4.97 4.43 2.69
C ILE A 46 5.12 4.35 4.22
N LEU A 47 5.01 3.15 4.81
CA LEU A 47 5.22 2.97 6.24
C LEU A 47 6.68 3.25 6.62
N GLY A 48 7.65 2.90 5.78
CA GLY A 48 9.06 3.24 5.97
C GLY A 48 9.30 4.75 5.94
N ASP A 49 8.74 5.46 4.96
CA ASP A 49 8.84 6.91 4.81
C ASP A 49 8.22 7.67 5.99
N LEU A 50 7.24 7.06 6.66
CA LEU A 50 6.58 7.59 7.85
C LEU A 50 7.22 7.11 9.17
N ASP A 51 8.39 6.46 9.13
CA ASP A 51 9.08 5.85 10.27
C ASP A 51 8.21 4.83 11.06
N CYS A 52 7.22 4.25 10.38
CA CYS A 52 6.23 3.30 10.89
C CYS A 52 6.49 1.86 10.42
N GLY A 53 7.72 1.53 10.00
CA GLY A 53 8.08 0.22 9.45
C GLY A 53 7.86 -0.97 10.39
N PHE A 54 7.77 -0.74 11.71
CA PHE A 54 7.53 -1.77 12.72
C PHE A 54 6.17 -2.49 12.56
N PHE A 55 5.20 -1.90 11.85
CA PHE A 55 3.92 -2.55 11.57
C PHE A 55 3.99 -3.66 10.51
N VAL A 56 5.13 -3.80 9.82
CA VAL A 56 5.33 -4.80 8.76
C VAL A 56 5.73 -6.16 9.35
N GLU A 57 6.35 -6.17 10.53
CA GLU A 57 6.88 -7.37 11.18
C GLU A 57 5.94 -7.98 12.24
N GLY A 58 4.74 -7.39 12.41
CA GLY A 58 3.74 -7.75 13.42
C GLY A 58 2.59 -8.63 12.95
#